data_AF-A0A970YFX2-F1
#
_entry.id   AF-A0A970YFX2-F1
#
_cell.length_a   1.000
_cell.length_b   1.000
_cell.length_c   1.000
_cell.angle_alpha   90.00
_cell.angle_beta   90.00
_cell.angle_gamma   90.00
#
_symmetry.space_group_name_H-M   'P 1'
#
loop_
_entity.id
_entity.type
_entity.pdbx_description
1 polymer ?
#
loop_
_entity_poly.entity_id
_entity_poly.type
_entity_poly.pdbx_seq_one_letter_code
_entity_poly.pdbx_strand_id
1 'polypeptide(L)'
;LVQDPWALLPTIRHAGGVFLGEWSSEALGDYAIGPSHIMPTGGTARFASPVNVWDFMKITSVFAAGRATAESVGEAAAVLAGAEGLTFHRDAILRRQGTSSE
;
A
#
# COMPACT_ATOMS: atom_id res chain seq x y z
N LEU A 1 -15.39 -17.29 24.53
CA LEU A 1 -14.82 -18.41 23.74
C LEU A 1 -15.96 -19.12 23.03
N VAL A 2 -15.73 -19.58 21.79
CA VAL A 2 -16.71 -20.37 21.01
C VAL A 2 -16.14 -21.76 20.73
N GLN A 3 -17.01 -22.72 20.41
CA GLN A 3 -16.62 -24.12 20.19
C GLN A 3 -15.78 -24.29 18.91
N ASP A 4 -16.17 -23.65 17.80
CA ASP A 4 -15.42 -23.68 16.53
C ASP A 4 -15.02 -22.25 16.11
N PRO A 5 -13.92 -21.71 16.65
CA PRO A 5 -13.46 -20.36 16.32
C PRO A 5 -12.90 -20.28 14.89
N TRP A 6 -12.47 -21.41 14.31
CA TRP A 6 -11.93 -21.47 12.95
C TRP A 6 -13.01 -21.26 11.90
N ALA A 7 -14.22 -21.79 12.11
CA ALA A 7 -15.35 -21.52 11.22
C ALA A 7 -15.76 -20.03 11.18
N LEU A 8 -15.50 -19.28 12.26
CA LEU A 8 -15.84 -17.86 12.35
C LEU A 8 -14.73 -16.95 11.82
N LEU A 9 -13.47 -17.37 11.85
CA LEU A 9 -12.32 -16.55 11.42
C LEU A 9 -12.53 -15.91 10.02
N PRO A 10 -13.04 -16.62 8.99
CA PRO A 10 -13.27 -16.03 7.67
C PRO A 10 -14.32 -14.91 7.63
N THR A 11 -15.17 -14.82 8.66
CA THR A 11 -16.20 -13.78 8.76
C THR A 11 -15.68 -12.48 9.38
N ILE A 12 -14.49 -12.51 10.01
CA ILE A 12 -13.88 -11.36 10.67
C ILE A 12 -13.29 -10.43 9.60
N ARG A 13 -13.79 -9.19 9.54
CA ARG A 13 -13.30 -8.16 8.60
C ARG A 13 -12.26 -7.22 9.17
N HIS A 14 -12.38 -6.82 10.44
CA HIS A 14 -11.57 -5.78 11.05
C HIS A 14 -11.17 -6.18 12.47
N ALA A 15 -9.89 -6.47 12.68
CA ALA A 15 -9.31 -6.80 13.98
C ALA A 15 -7.82 -6.45 13.99
N GLY A 16 -7.31 -5.93 15.11
CA GLY A 16 -5.87 -5.75 15.31
C GLY A 16 -5.17 -7.10 15.49
N GLY A 17 -5.72 -7.96 16.34
CA GLY A 17 -5.28 -9.34 16.50
C GLY A 17 -6.49 -10.24 16.72
N VAL A 18 -6.36 -11.52 16.37
CA VAL A 18 -7.41 -12.52 16.59
C VAL A 18 -6.82 -13.68 17.40
N PHE A 19 -7.43 -13.96 18.54
CA PHE A 19 -7.01 -14.99 19.47
C PHE A 19 -8.01 -16.15 19.40
N LEU A 20 -7.54 -17.34 19.04
CA LEU A 20 -8.40 -18.49 18.70
C LEU A 20 -8.18 -19.65 19.69
N GLY A 21 -9.24 -20.00 20.42
CA GLY A 21 -9.23 -21.12 21.36
C GLY A 21 -8.89 -20.71 22.80
N GLU A 22 -9.15 -21.60 23.75
CA GLU A 22 -9.07 -21.34 25.19
C GLU A 22 -7.65 -21.05 25.68
N TRP A 23 -6.64 -21.62 25.02
CA TRP A 23 -5.23 -21.50 25.41
C TRP A 23 -4.54 -20.27 24.83
N SER A 24 -5.18 -19.54 23.92
CA SER A 24 -4.63 -18.34 23.29
C SER A 24 -5.04 -17.10 24.07
N SER A 25 -4.60 -16.98 25.32
CA SER A 25 -4.88 -15.79 26.13
C SER A 25 -4.21 -14.55 25.55
N GLU A 26 -4.85 -13.40 25.70
CA GLU A 26 -4.33 -12.10 25.28
C GLU A 26 -2.94 -11.84 25.88
N ALA A 27 -2.77 -12.12 27.18
CA ALA A 27 -1.50 -11.98 27.87
C ALA A 27 -0.35 -12.77 27.22
N LEU A 28 -0.59 -13.98 26.70
CA LEU A 28 0.46 -14.71 26.00
C LEU A 28 0.84 -14.05 24.66
N GLY A 29 -0.13 -13.46 23.95
CA GLY A 29 0.12 -12.67 22.74
C GLY A 29 0.89 -11.40 23.01
N ASP A 30 0.58 -10.73 24.12
CA ASP A 30 1.22 -9.47 24.49
C ASP A 30 2.71 -9.60 24.84
N TYR A 31 3.13 -10.80 25.27
CA TYR A 31 4.47 -10.98 25.83
C TYR A 31 5.33 -12.02 25.13
N ALA A 32 4.78 -13.12 24.61
CA ALA A 32 5.59 -14.31 24.29
C ALA A 32 5.30 -14.98 22.95
N ILE A 33 4.07 -14.93 22.43
CA ILE A 33 3.67 -15.70 21.24
C ILE A 33 4.15 -15.05 19.92
N GLY A 34 4.51 -13.76 19.94
CA GLY A 34 5.22 -13.10 18.84
C GLY A 34 4.48 -12.02 18.03
N PRO A 35 3.13 -11.99 17.91
CA PRO A 35 2.46 -10.85 17.29
C PRO A 35 2.79 -9.55 18.02
N SER A 36 2.88 -8.45 17.28
CA SER A 36 3.04 -7.13 17.90
C SER A 36 1.78 -6.77 18.69
N HIS A 37 1.93 -6.42 19.96
CA HIS A 37 0.85 -5.88 20.77
C HIS A 37 0.57 -4.39 20.53
N ILE A 38 1.34 -3.74 19.65
CA ILE A 38 1.04 -2.37 19.19
C ILE A 38 0.00 -2.50 18.08
N MET A 39 -1.27 -2.54 18.47
CA MET A 39 -2.41 -2.79 17.61
C MET A 39 -3.28 -1.53 17.40
N PRO A 40 -4.02 -1.44 16.28
CA PRO A 40 -4.94 -0.35 16.02
C PRO A 40 -6.11 -0.29 17.03
N THR A 41 -6.37 0.88 17.60
CA THR A 41 -7.49 1.15 18.53
C THR A 41 -8.44 2.21 17.97
N GLY A 42 -9.54 2.53 18.66
CA GLY A 42 -10.48 3.58 18.21
C GLY A 42 -11.16 3.30 16.86
N GLY A 43 -11.31 2.02 16.49
CA GLY A 43 -11.91 1.59 15.21
C GLY A 43 -10.97 1.64 14.01
N THR A 44 -9.69 1.96 14.20
CA THR A 44 -8.70 2.09 13.11
C THR A 44 -8.31 0.76 12.46
N ALA A 45 -8.67 -0.39 13.06
CA ALA A 45 -8.50 -1.72 12.44
C ALA A 45 -9.28 -1.88 11.10
N ARG A 46 -10.10 -0.88 10.73
CA ARG A 46 -10.74 -0.78 9.42
C ARG A 46 -9.77 -0.44 8.28
N PHE A 47 -8.65 0.21 8.58
CA PHE A 47 -7.68 0.70 7.59
C PHE A 47 -6.22 0.64 8.05
N ALA A 48 -5.95 0.28 9.29
CA ALA A 48 -4.61 0.11 9.85
C ALA A 48 -4.39 -1.35 10.30
N SER A 49 -3.14 -1.78 10.22
CA SER A 49 -2.65 -3.08 10.69
C SER A 49 -1.88 -2.91 12.00
N PRO A 50 -1.62 -4.00 12.76
CA PRO A 50 -0.62 -3.97 13.83
C PRO A 50 0.74 -3.55 13.30
N VAL A 51 1.54 -2.93 14.17
CA VAL A 51 2.93 -2.62 13.85
C VAL A 51 3.65 -3.88 13.43
N ASN A 52 4.32 -3.81 12.30
CA ASN A 52 5.05 -4.91 11.68
C ASN A 52 6.31 -4.35 10.98
N VAL A 53 7.07 -5.23 10.32
CA VAL A 53 8.35 -4.85 9.70
C VAL A 53 8.18 -3.74 8.66
N TRP A 54 7.07 -3.71 7.92
CA TRP A 54 6.83 -2.70 6.88
C TRP A 54 6.77 -1.28 7.43
N ASP A 55 6.36 -1.08 8.68
CA ASP A 55 6.32 0.25 9.33
C ASP A 55 7.72 0.84 9.50
N PHE A 56 8.77 0.02 9.45
CA PHE A 56 10.18 0.42 9.53
C PHE A 56 10.89 0.37 8.18
N MET A 57 10.19 -0.02 7.11
CA MET A 57 10.73 -0.05 5.76
C MET A 57 10.34 1.20 4.97
N LYS A 58 11.17 1.53 3.97
CA LYS A 58 10.83 2.53 2.94
C LYS A 58 10.72 1.80 1.60
N ILE A 59 9.58 1.92 0.94
CA ILE A 59 9.38 1.37 -0.41
C ILE A 59 9.71 2.48 -1.41
N THR A 60 10.82 2.34 -2.13
CA THR A 60 11.25 3.29 -3.16
C THR A 60 11.08 2.64 -4.53
N SER A 61 10.22 3.23 -5.36
CA SER A 61 10.09 2.83 -6.77
C SER A 61 11.26 3.35 -7.58
N VAL A 62 11.94 2.47 -8.32
CA VAL A 62 13.03 2.82 -9.23
C VAL A 62 12.63 2.38 -10.64
N PHE A 63 12.69 3.29 -11.60
CA PHE A 63 12.45 2.97 -13.00
C PHE A 63 13.49 3.67 -13.89
N ALA A 64 13.90 2.97 -14.93
CA ALA A 64 14.82 3.46 -15.96
C ALA A 64 14.15 3.23 -17.32
N ALA A 65 13.40 4.21 -17.80
CA ALA A 65 12.73 4.12 -19.09
C ALA A 65 13.76 4.19 -20.21
N GLY A 66 13.76 3.19 -21.09
CA GLY A 66 14.50 3.24 -22.35
C GLY A 66 13.80 4.14 -23.36
N ARG A 67 14.53 4.49 -24.43
CA ARG A 67 14.02 5.35 -25.51
C ARG A 67 12.71 4.83 -26.12
N ALA A 68 12.66 3.56 -26.50
CA ALA A 68 11.47 2.96 -27.12
C ALA A 68 10.22 3.04 -26.21
N THR A 69 10.39 2.86 -24.90
CA THR A 69 9.29 3.02 -23.93
C THR A 69 8.87 4.48 -23.81
N ALA A 70 9.84 5.41 -23.72
CA ALA A 70 9.53 6.83 -23.66
C ALA A 70 8.77 7.28 -24.92
N GLU A 71 9.19 6.85 -26.10
CA GLU A 71 8.52 7.11 -27.39
C GLU A 71 7.11 6.50 -27.43
N SER A 72 6.92 5.28 -26.95
CA SER A 72 5.62 4.59 -27.02
C SER A 72 4.55 5.17 -26.09
N VAL A 73 4.93 5.73 -24.94
CA VAL A 73 3.97 6.27 -23.95
C VAL A 73 3.96 7.79 -23.86
N GLY A 74 4.94 8.47 -24.48
CA GLY A 74 5.18 9.89 -24.31
C GLY A 74 4.04 10.78 -24.80
N GLU A 75 3.47 10.48 -25.97
CA GLU A 75 2.35 11.26 -26.51
C GLU A 75 1.12 11.18 -25.61
N ALA A 76 0.73 9.97 -25.19
CA ALA A 76 -0.39 9.78 -24.26
C ALA A 76 -0.16 10.52 -22.93
N ALA A 77 1.06 10.44 -22.37
CA ALA A 77 1.41 11.16 -21.15
C ALA A 77 1.35 12.68 -21.32
N ALA A 78 1.77 13.21 -22.48
CA ALA A 78 1.70 14.64 -22.78
C ALA A 78 0.25 15.13 -22.93
N VAL A 79 -0.63 14.34 -23.56
CA VAL A 79 -2.07 14.64 -23.66
C VAL A 79 -2.70 14.73 -22.27
N LEU A 80 -2.42 13.76 -21.39
CA LEU A 80 -2.92 13.77 -20.02
C LEU A 80 -2.40 14.99 -19.24
N ALA A 81 -1.10 15.27 -19.31
CA ALA A 81 -0.51 16.43 -18.66
C ALA A 81 -1.11 17.76 -19.16
N GLY A 82 -1.43 17.85 -20.46
CA GLY A 82 -2.13 19.00 -21.04
C GLY A 82 -3.55 19.15 -20.52
N ALA A 83 -4.31 18.06 -20.44
CA ALA A 83 -5.68 18.05 -19.91
C ALA A 83 -5.75 18.41 -18.41
N GLU A 84 -4.71 18.09 -17.65
CA GLU A 84 -4.56 18.46 -16.24
C GLU A 84 -4.05 19.91 -16.04
N GLY A 85 -3.75 20.64 -17.12
CA GLY A 85 -3.19 22.00 -17.06
C GLY A 85 -1.72 22.06 -16.64
N LEU A 86 -1.01 20.92 -16.64
CA LEU A 86 0.39 20.81 -16.25
C LEU A 86 1.33 21.04 -17.45
N THR A 87 1.32 22.26 -17.99
CA THR A 87 2.04 22.63 -19.23
C THR A 87 3.52 22.25 -19.21
N PHE A 88 4.22 22.46 -18.09
CA PHE A 88 5.65 22.11 -17.99
C PHE A 88 5.91 20.59 -17.98
N HIS A 89 4.98 19.78 -17.48
CA HIS A 89 5.12 18.32 -17.55
C HIS A 89 4.96 17.84 -18.99
N ARG A 90 3.92 18.33 -19.69
CA ARG A 90 3.71 18.08 -21.11
C ARG A 90 4.95 18.45 -21.93
N ASP A 91 5.44 19.68 -21.77
CA ASP A 91 6.54 20.19 -22.57
C ASP A 91 7.85 19.42 -22.29
N ALA A 92 8.09 19.01 -21.04
CA ALA A 92 9.24 18.18 -20.69
C ALA A 92 9.23 16.82 -21.40
N ILE A 93 8.06 16.22 -21.59
CA ILE A 93 7.88 14.97 -22.34
C ILE A 93 8.11 15.22 -23.83
N LEU A 94 7.40 16.20 -24.41
CA LEU A 94 7.45 16.51 -25.84
C LEU A 94 8.86 16.93 -26.31
N ARG A 95 9.62 17.65 -25.49
CA ARG A 95 11.03 17.99 -25.78
C ARG A 95 11.91 16.76 -25.99
N ARG A 96 11.63 15.66 -25.30
CA ARG A 96 12.37 14.39 -25.45
C ARG A 96 11.91 13.55 -26.64
N GLN A 97 10.73 13.86 -27.18
CA GLN A 97 10.20 13.29 -28.42
C GLN A 97 10.65 14.05 -29.68
N GLY A 98 11.32 15.20 -29.51
CA GLY A 98 11.68 16.07 -30.64
C GLY A 98 10.49 16.89 -31.18
N THR A 99 9.37 16.92 -30.46
CA THR A 99 8.14 17.64 -30.83
C THR A 99 7.90 18.83 -29.90
N SER A 100 8.88 19.72 -29.73
CA SER A 100 8.60 20.98 -29.02
C SER A 100 8.00 22.00 -30.00
N SER A 101 6.75 22.40 -29.78
CA SER A 101 6.23 23.64 -30.35
C SER A 101 6.96 24.82 -29.69
N GLU A 102 7.70 25.60 -30.49
CA GLU A 102 8.11 26.97 -30.14
C GLU A 102 6.90 27.84 -29.79
#